data_AF-A0A485C6F1-F1
#
_entry.id   AF-A0A485C6F1-F1
#
_cell.length_a   1.000
_cell.length_b   1.000
_cell.length_c   1.000
_cell.angle_alpha   90.00
_cell.angle_beta   90.00
_cell.angle_gamma   90.00
#
_symmetry.space_group_name_H-M   'P 1'
#
loop_
_entity.id
_entity.type
_entity.pdbx_description
1 polymer ?
#
loop_
_entity_poly.entity_id
_entity_poly.type
_entity_poly.pdbx_seq_one_letter_code
_entity_poly.pdbx_strand_id
1 'polypeptide(L)' 'MLEATSLAVQPDLRPALRACRIPFHYLCGARDDKFRAIASDLAATIHVIHHAGHNAHRENPAAVTACLAQFLAS' A
#
# COMPACT_ATOMS: atom_id res chain seq x y z
N MET A 1 -1.97 -11.49 23.33
CA MET A 1 -1.61 -11.57 21.89
C MET A 1 -2.25 -10.44 21.08
N LEU A 2 -3.54 -10.12 21.27
CA LEU A 2 -4.25 -9.06 20.53
C LEU A 2 -3.79 -7.62 20.85
N GLU A 3 -3.45 -7.29 22.10
CA GLU A 3 -3.00 -5.92 22.44
C GLU A 3 -1.61 -5.58 21.86
N ALA A 4 -0.68 -6.53 21.90
CA ALA A 4 0.70 -6.32 21.45
C ALA A 4 0.84 -6.15 19.92
N THR A 5 -0.15 -6.57 19.15
CA THR A 5 -0.21 -6.40 17.68
C THR A 5 -1.37 -5.50 17.25
N SER A 6 -2.07 -4.90 18.20
CA SER A 6 -3.17 -3.98 17.91
C SER A 6 -2.64 -2.70 17.28
N LEU A 7 -3.27 -2.27 16.19
CA LEU A 7 -3.02 -0.96 15.60
C LEU A 7 -3.79 0.16 16.32
N ALA A 8 -4.52 -0.15 17.41
CA ALA A 8 -5.34 0.83 18.13
C ALA A 8 -4.54 2.01 18.71
N VAL A 9 -3.25 1.79 18.99
CA VAL A 9 -2.32 2.82 19.49
C VAL A 9 -1.29 3.25 18.42
N GLN A 10 -1.45 2.82 17.17
CA GLN A 10 -0.55 3.23 16.11
C GLN A 10 -0.71 4.74 15.86
N PRO A 11 0.37 5.54 15.90
CA PRO A 11 0.29 6.96 15.62
C PRO A 11 -0.13 7.21 14.16
N ASP A 12 -0.71 8.37 13.90
CA ASP A 12 -0.94 8.79 12.52
C ASP A 12 0.41 9.02 11.81
N LEU A 13 0.74 8.12 10.88
CA LEU A 13 1.98 8.17 10.13
C LEU A 13 1.92 9.11 8.92
N ARG A 14 0.75 9.67 8.56
CA ARG A 14 0.61 10.53 7.39
C ARG A 14 1.56 11.73 7.40
N PRO A 15 1.77 12.47 8.52
CA PRO A 15 2.74 13.57 8.55
C PRO A 15 4.18 13.09 8.28
N ALA A 16 4.58 11.98 8.89
CA ALA A 16 5.91 11.42 8.70
C ALA A 16 6.15 10.93 7.27
N LEU A 17 5.16 10.24 6.69
CA LEU A 17 5.22 9.77 5.30
C LEU A 17 5.26 10.93 4.30
N ARG A 18 4.56 12.04 4.55
CA ARG A 18 4.66 13.26 3.71
C ARG A 18 6.05 13.91 3.75
N ALA A 19 6.75 13.82 4.88
CA ALA A 19 8.11 14.36 5.03
C ALA A 19 9.20 13.39 4.55
N CYS A 20 8.81 12.19 4.11
CA CYS A 20 9.72 11.14 3.70
C CYS A 20 10.49 11.57 2.44
N ARG A 21 11.83 11.41 2.46
CA ARG A 21 12.72 11.78 1.36
C ARG A 21 13.10 10.61 0.45
N ILE A 22 12.63 9.41 0.77
CA ILE A 22 12.78 8.22 -0.07
C ILE A 22 11.50 8.00 -0.89
N PRO A 23 11.58 7.40 -2.09
CA PRO A 23 10.40 7.04 -2.85
C PRO A 23 9.46 6.17 -2.02
N PHE A 24 8.18 6.57 -1.95
CA PHE A 24 7.16 5.85 -1.22
C PHE A 24 6.07 5.39 -2.19
N HIS A 25 6.01 4.07 -2.39
CA HIS A 25 5.06 3.41 -3.28
C HIS A 25 4.00 2.67 -2.46
N TYR A 26 2.74 2.78 -2.88
CA TYR A 26 1.61 2.15 -2.22
C TYR A 26 0.89 1.21 -3.19
N LEU A 27 0.85 -0.09 -2.89
CA LEU A 27 0.13 -1.08 -3.71
C LEU A 27 -1.21 -1.41 -3.04
N CYS A 28 -2.30 -1.35 -3.78
CA CYS A 28 -3.62 -1.77 -3.29
C CYS A 28 -4.41 -2.52 -4.36
N GLY A 29 -5.20 -3.52 -3.96
CA GLY A 29 -6.09 -4.21 -4.87
C GLY A 29 -7.26 -3.33 -5.31
N ALA A 30 -7.68 -3.45 -6.57
CA ALA A 30 -8.80 -2.69 -7.12
C ALA A 30 -10.12 -2.89 -6.36
N ARG A 31 -10.31 -4.03 -5.70
CA ARG A 31 -11.51 -4.34 -4.88
C ARG A 31 -11.38 -3.94 -3.41
N ASP A 32 -10.25 -3.38 -2.99
CA ASP A 32 -10.05 -2.95 -1.61
C ASP A 32 -10.36 -1.46 -1.44
N ASP A 33 -11.66 -1.13 -1.39
CA ASP A 33 -12.12 0.25 -1.31
C ASP A 33 -11.62 0.98 -0.06
N LYS A 34 -11.47 0.25 1.06
CA LYS A 34 -10.98 0.82 2.32
C LYS A 34 -9.56 1.34 2.17
N PHE A 35 -8.64 0.51 1.66
CA PHE A 35 -7.24 0.91 1.55
C PHE A 35 -6.98 1.77 0.30
N ARG A 36 -7.84 1.70 -0.73
CA ARG A 36 -7.86 2.70 -1.82
C ARG A 36 -8.20 4.10 -1.33
N ALA A 37 -9.19 4.23 -0.44
CA ALA A 37 -9.53 5.53 0.16
C ALA A 37 -8.40 6.05 1.07
N ILE A 38 -7.69 5.18 1.79
CA ILE A 38 -6.50 5.59 2.55
C ILE A 38 -5.39 6.06 1.61
N ALA A 39 -5.18 5.37 0.49
CA ALA A 39 -4.12 5.69 -0.46
C ALA A 39 -4.25 7.10 -1.03
N SER A 40 -5.48 7.60 -1.28
CA SER A 40 -5.68 8.96 -1.79
C SER A 40 -5.23 10.07 -0.85
N ASP A 41 -5.12 9.79 0.45
CA ASP A 41 -4.66 10.75 1.47
C ASP A 41 -3.14 10.71 1.71
N LEU A 42 -2.43 9.80 1.03
CA LEU A 42 -1.00 9.61 1.17
C LEU A 42 -0.24 10.35 0.06
N ALA A 43 0.87 10.99 0.42
CA ALA A 43 1.84 11.50 -0.55
C ALA A 43 2.70 10.33 -1.07
N ALA A 44 2.09 9.43 -1.84
CA ALA A 44 2.68 8.22 -2.37
C ALA A 44 2.42 8.08 -3.87
N THR A 45 3.27 7.35 -4.58
CA THR A 45 2.91 6.82 -5.89
C THR A 45 2.01 5.60 -5.68
N ILE A 46 0.76 5.69 -6.12
CA ILE A 46 -0.26 4.65 -5.89
C ILE A 46 -0.31 3.71 -7.09
N HIS A 47 -0.25 2.42 -6.82
CA HIS A 47 -0.34 1.34 -7.80
C HIS A 47 -1.55 0.47 -7.50
N VAL A 48 -2.52 0.48 -8.42
CA VAL A 48 -3.73 -0.33 -8.28
C VAL A 48 -3.55 -1.67 -8.97
N ILE A 49 -3.67 -2.75 -8.22
CA ILE A 49 -3.59 -4.12 -8.73
C ILE A 49 -4.98 -4.57 -9.15
N HIS A 50 -5.22 -4.62 -10.45
CA HIS A 50 -6.49 -5.08 -11.01
C HIS A 50 -6.75 -6.56 -10.69
N HIS A 51 -8.04 -6.89 -10.59
CA HIS A 51 -8.54 -8.23 -10.25
C HIS A 51 -8.10 -8.76 -8.88
N ALA A 52 -7.77 -7.88 -7.93
CA ALA A 52 -7.32 -8.25 -6.60
C ALA A 52 -8.03 -7.44 -5.48
N GLY A 53 -8.21 -8.05 -4.32
CA GLY A 53 -8.62 -7.41 -3.07
C GLY A 53 -7.43 -7.07 -2.16
N HIS A 54 -7.62 -7.18 -0.85
CA HIS A 54 -6.64 -6.74 0.14
C HIS A 54 -5.29 -7.46 0.01
N ASN A 55 -5.31 -8.79 -0.13
CA ASN A 55 -4.10 -9.59 -0.30
C ASN A 55 -3.71 -9.66 -1.78
N ALA A 56 -3.42 -8.49 -2.36
CA ALA A 56 -3.26 -8.36 -3.81
C ALA A 56 -2.14 -9.25 -4.39
N HIS A 57 -1.06 -9.45 -3.63
CA HIS A 57 0.04 -10.34 -3.98
C HIS A 57 -0.37 -11.82 -4.03
N ARG A 58 -1.39 -12.22 -3.24
CA ARG A 58 -1.92 -13.58 -3.24
C ARG A 58 -2.92 -13.79 -4.37
N GLU A 59 -3.76 -12.80 -4.63
CA GLU A 59 -4.84 -12.88 -5.63
C GLU A 59 -4.35 -12.65 -7.06
N ASN A 60 -3.36 -11.77 -7.26
CA ASN A 60 -2.74 -11.51 -8.55
C ASN A 60 -1.21 -11.34 -8.41
N PRO A 61 -0.48 -12.43 -8.10
CA PRO A 61 0.97 -12.38 -7.88
C PRO A 61 1.73 -11.82 -9.08
N ALA A 62 1.33 -12.19 -10.30
CA ALA A 62 1.99 -11.73 -11.52
C ALA A 62 1.91 -10.22 -11.69
N ALA A 63 0.74 -9.61 -11.45
CA ALA A 63 0.59 -8.16 -11.52
C ALA A 63 1.37 -7.43 -10.43
N VAL A 64 1.43 -7.98 -9.20
CA VAL A 64 2.27 -7.42 -8.15
C VAL A 64 3.74 -7.48 -8.52
N THR A 65 4.25 -8.63 -8.98
CA THR A 65 5.65 -8.75 -9.40
C THR A 65 5.98 -7.82 -10.56
N ALA A 66 5.09 -7.69 -11.55
CA ALA A 66 5.28 -6.75 -12.66
C ALA A 66 5.33 -5.29 -12.18
N CYS A 67 4.44 -4.91 -11.26
CA CYS A 67 4.43 -3.58 -10.64
C CYS A 67 5.73 -3.31 -9.87
N LEU A 68 6.18 -4.26 -9.03
CA LEU A 68 7.44 -4.15 -8.29
C LEU A 68 8.64 -4.00 -9.25
N ALA A 69 8.69 -4.79 -10.32
CA ALA A 69 9.76 -4.73 -11.31
C ALA A 69 9.86 -3.35 -11.99
N GLN A 70 8.74 -2.65 -12.18
CA GLN A 70 8.72 -1.32 -12.82
C GLN A 70 9.49 -0.26 -12.02
N PHE A 71 9.43 -0.29 -10.68
CA PHE A 71 10.03 0.76 -9.85
C PHE A 71 11.23 0.29 -9.01
N LEU A 72 11.55 -1.01 -9.01
CA LEU A 72 12.81 -1.51 -8.43
C LEU A 72 13.94 -1.58 -9.46
N ALA A 73 13.62 -1.59 -10.75
CA ALA A 73 14.60 -1.55 -11.83
C ALA A 73 15.05 -0.12 -12.20
N SER A 74 14.47 0.90 -11.57
CA SER A 74 14.71 2.33 -11.81
C SER A 74 15.74 2.93 -10.87
#